data_AF-A0A800LUY9-F1
#
_entry.id   AF-A0A800LUY9-F1
#
_cell.length_a   1.000
_cell.length_b   1.000
_cell.length_c   1.000
_cell.angle_alpha   90.00
_cell.angle_beta   90.00
_cell.angle_gamma   90.00
#
_symmetry.space_group_name_H-M   'P 1'
#
loop_
_entity.id
_entity.type
_entity.pdbx_description
1 polymer ?
#
loop_
_entity_poly.entity_id
_entity_poly.type
_entity_poly.pdbx_seq_one_letter_code
_entity_poly.pdbx_strand_id
1 'polypeptide(L)'
;MFRFFSHVKPQGGRTLMVEGAHTAPMQFVKSLTPKERNLKLRPFRKCFEPSKPSLAELSGHRPRPSGRTDYFMNEPTEVDGVPLRVTKMTGEPGDVILCHPFFWHMTSSNGLDYPGFMRTKDVKMKD
;
A
#
# COMPACT_ATOMS: atom_id res chain seq x y z
N MET A 1 9.56 2.18 -6.57
CA MET A 1 9.81 1.18 -7.62
C MET A 1 10.14 -0.15 -6.97
N PHE A 2 9.58 -1.24 -7.50
CA PHE A 2 9.78 -2.61 -7.06
C PHE A 2 10.35 -3.41 -8.22
N ARG A 3 11.46 -4.12 -7.98
CA ARG A 3 12.08 -5.00 -8.98
C ARG A 3 12.13 -6.43 -8.45
N PHE A 4 11.75 -7.38 -9.30
CA PHE A 4 11.73 -8.80 -8.97
C PHE A 4 13.05 -9.47 -9.38
N PHE A 5 13.59 -10.31 -8.49
CA PHE A 5 14.78 -11.15 -8.73
C PHE A 5 14.47 -12.65 -8.69
N SER A 6 13.25 -13.01 -8.30
CA SER A 6 12.73 -14.37 -8.35
C SER A 6 11.28 -14.33 -8.81
N HIS A 7 10.74 -15.50 -9.13
CA HIS A 7 9.30 -15.65 -9.32
C HIS A 7 8.57 -15.27 -8.03
N VAL A 8 7.58 -14.38 -8.14
CA VAL A 8 6.69 -14.02 -7.03
C VAL A 8 5.27 -14.29 -7.47
N LYS A 9 4.74 -15.44 -7.05
CA LYS A 9 3.37 -15.88 -7.33
C LYS A 9 2.38 -15.30 -6.33
N PRO A 10 1.06 -15.37 -6.60
CA PRO A 10 0.04 -15.11 -5.59
C PRO A 10 0.37 -15.85 -4.28
N GLN A 11 0.18 -15.18 -3.15
CA GLN A 11 0.55 -15.67 -1.80
C GLN A 11 2.06 -15.73 -1.50
N GLY A 12 2.92 -15.62 -2.51
CA GLY A 12 4.38 -15.54 -2.35
C GLY A 12 4.93 -14.13 -2.12
N GLY A 13 4.12 -13.12 -2.46
CA GLY A 13 4.50 -11.71 -2.37
C GLY A 13 4.70 -11.24 -0.94
N ARG A 14 5.80 -10.50 -0.71
CA ARG A 14 6.08 -9.81 0.57
C ARG A 14 5.48 -8.40 0.64
N THR A 15 4.90 -7.91 -0.45
CA THR A 15 4.36 -6.55 -0.52
C THR A 15 2.97 -6.57 -1.13
N LEU A 16 2.04 -5.97 -0.39
CA LEU A 16 0.69 -5.67 -0.85
C LEU A 16 0.63 -4.21 -1.28
N MET A 17 -0.16 -3.94 -2.31
CA MET A 17 -0.55 -2.61 -2.76
C MET A 17 -2.00 -2.36 -2.39
N VAL A 18 -2.37 -1.09 -2.28
CA VAL A 18 -3.78 -0.69 -2.25
C VAL A 18 -4.05 0.12 -3.50
N GLU A 19 -4.87 -0.43 -4.39
CA GLU A 19 -5.36 0.26 -5.57
C GLU A 19 -6.17 1.49 -5.18
N GLY A 20 -6.13 2.54 -6.00
CA GLY A 20 -6.81 3.80 -5.71
C GLY A 20 -6.17 4.65 -4.60
N ALA A 21 -5.42 4.06 -3.67
CA ALA A 21 -4.91 4.74 -2.48
C ALA A 21 -3.84 5.83 -2.73
N HIS A 22 -3.56 6.21 -3.98
CA HIS A 22 -2.74 7.39 -4.29
C HIS A 22 -3.58 8.66 -4.40
N THR A 23 -4.89 8.57 -4.66
CA THR A 23 -5.79 9.73 -4.73
C THR A 23 -6.27 10.17 -3.35
N ALA A 24 -6.52 9.22 -2.43
CA ALA A 24 -6.97 9.53 -1.07
C ALA A 24 -5.96 10.36 -0.26
N PRO A 25 -4.64 10.06 -0.27
CA PRO A 25 -3.62 10.94 0.31
C PRO A 25 -3.60 12.33 -0.33
N MET A 26 -3.80 12.43 -1.66
CA MET A 26 -3.82 13.72 -2.35
C MET A 26 -5.02 14.58 -1.94
N GLN A 27 -6.18 13.97 -1.71
CA GLN A 27 -7.33 14.66 -1.14
C GLN A 27 -7.06 15.08 0.31
N PHE A 28 -6.47 14.22 1.12
CA PHE A 28 -6.10 14.55 2.51
C PHE A 28 -5.07 15.69 2.61
N VAL A 29 -4.08 15.74 1.71
CA VAL A 29 -3.13 16.86 1.65
C VAL A 29 -3.85 18.21 1.43
N LYS A 30 -4.96 18.23 0.70
CA LYS A 30 -5.75 19.47 0.50
C LYS A 30 -6.34 19.97 1.81
N SER A 31 -6.77 19.08 2.72
CA SER A 31 -7.31 19.46 4.03
C SER A 31 -6.26 19.86 5.06
N LEU A 32 -4.97 19.61 4.81
CA LEU A 32 -3.88 19.96 5.73
C LEU A 32 -3.52 21.45 5.65
N THR A 33 -3.15 22.02 6.79
CA THR A 33 -2.54 23.36 6.90
C THR A 33 -1.14 23.39 6.24
N PRO A 34 -0.61 24.57 5.88
CA PRO A 34 0.73 24.67 5.29
C PRO A 34 1.86 24.05 6.15
N LYS A 35 1.74 24.11 7.48
CA LYS A 35 2.71 23.48 8.40
C LYS A 35 2.65 21.95 8.34
N GLU A 36 1.45 21.38 8.21
CA GLU A 36 1.24 19.94 8.13
C GLU A 36 1.63 19.37 6.76
N ARG A 37 1.53 20.16 5.69
CA ARG A 37 2.00 19.76 4.34
C ARG A 37 3.51 19.57 4.26
N ASN A 38 4.27 20.21 5.14
CA ASN A 38 5.73 20.06 5.23
C ASN A 38 6.17 18.83 6.03
N LEU A 39 5.24 18.01 6.52
CA LEU A 39 5.56 16.77 7.21
C LEU A 39 6.26 15.79 6.26
N LYS A 40 7.30 15.12 6.77
CA LYS A 40 7.89 13.95 6.10
C LYS A 40 6.83 12.84 5.95
N LEU A 41 7.03 11.96 4.96
CA LEU A 41 6.07 10.89 4.61
C LEU A 41 5.64 10.01 5.81
N ARG A 42 6.55 9.70 6.74
CA ARG A 42 6.25 8.86 7.91
C ARG A 42 5.26 9.54 8.88
N PRO A 43 5.50 10.77 9.38
CA PRO A 43 4.50 11.52 10.14
C PRO A 43 3.16 11.66 9.40
N PHE A 44 3.18 11.95 8.10
CA PHE A 44 1.97 12.04 7.30
C PHE A 44 1.14 10.75 7.33
N ARG A 45 1.78 9.58 7.12
CA ARG A 45 1.11 8.28 7.23
C ARG A 45 0.50 8.04 8.62
N LYS A 46 1.21 8.39 9.69
CA LYS A 46 0.70 8.26 11.07
C LYS A 46 -0.56 9.08 11.34
N CYS A 47 -0.75 10.20 10.65
CA CYS A 47 -1.98 11.00 10.76
C CYS A 47 -3.09 10.47 9.84
N PHE A 48 -2.72 10.04 8.64
CA PHE A 48 -3.68 9.59 7.63
C PHE A 48 -4.31 8.23 7.95
N GLU A 49 -3.52 7.23 8.37
CA GLU A 49 -4.03 5.86 8.64
C GLU A 49 -5.16 5.85 9.67
N PRO A 50 -5.02 6.47 10.86
CA PRO A 50 -6.06 6.41 11.87
C PRO A 50 -7.31 7.21 11.50
N SER A 51 -7.18 8.16 10.57
CA SER A 51 -8.31 8.99 10.11
C SER A 51 -9.32 8.21 9.26
N LYS A 52 -8.94 7.04 8.72
CA LYS A 52 -9.78 6.21 7.83
C LYS A 52 -9.96 4.81 8.41
N PRO A 53 -11.20 4.37 8.71
CA PRO A 53 -11.47 3.07 9.34
C PRO A 53 -10.79 1.88 8.65
N SER A 54 -10.96 1.73 7.34
CA SER A 54 -10.43 0.60 6.57
C SER A 54 -8.89 0.57 6.52
N LEU A 55 -8.23 1.73 6.43
CA LEU A 55 -6.77 1.83 6.49
C LEU A 55 -6.23 1.56 7.90
N ALA A 56 -6.97 1.97 8.94
CA ALA A 56 -6.62 1.69 10.33
C ALA A 56 -6.71 0.19 10.65
N GLU A 57 -7.75 -0.49 10.15
CA GLU A 57 -7.90 -1.95 10.26
C GLU A 57 -6.80 -2.69 9.49
N LEU A 58 -6.51 -2.21 8.27
CA LEU A 58 -5.46 -2.77 7.43
C LEU A 58 -4.08 -2.65 8.10
N SER A 59 -3.79 -1.49 8.69
CA SER A 59 -2.51 -1.18 9.35
C SER A 59 -2.39 -1.73 10.77
N GLY A 60 -3.46 -2.33 11.31
CA GLY A 60 -3.48 -2.95 12.64
C GLY A 60 -3.71 -1.98 13.80
N HIS A 61 -4.15 -0.74 13.52
CA HIS A 61 -4.56 0.24 14.53
C HIS A 61 -5.99 0.00 15.04
N ARG A 62 -6.77 -0.85 14.36
CA ARG A 62 -8.11 -1.30 14.75
C ARG A 62 -8.21 -2.83 14.71
N PRO A 63 -9.21 -3.42 15.40
CA PRO A 63 -9.48 -4.85 15.33
C PRO A 63 -9.59 -5.33 13.87
N ARG A 64 -9.07 -6.53 13.61
CA ARG A 64 -9.06 -7.09 12.26
C ARG A 64 -10.43 -7.69 11.94
N PRO A 65 -11.00 -7.46 10.75
CA PRO A 65 -12.20 -8.16 10.32
C PRO A 65 -11.93 -9.67 10.19
N SER A 66 -12.95 -10.49 10.44
CA SER A 66 -12.95 -11.91 10.05
C SER A 66 -12.88 -12.03 8.53
N GLY A 67 -12.32 -13.12 8.00
CA GLY A 67 -12.21 -13.28 6.53
C GLY A 67 -11.36 -12.19 5.86
N ARG A 68 -10.29 -11.75 6.51
CA ARG A 68 -9.47 -10.59 6.12
C ARG A 68 -9.08 -10.54 4.63
N THR A 69 -8.80 -11.69 4.02
CA THR A 69 -8.47 -11.76 2.59
C THR A 69 -9.65 -11.32 1.74
N ASP A 70 -10.84 -11.85 2.01
CA ASP A 70 -12.04 -11.51 1.24
C ASP A 70 -12.41 -10.04 1.45
N TYR A 71 -12.42 -9.60 2.72
CA TYR A 71 -12.74 -8.22 3.10
C TYR A 71 -11.85 -7.17 2.42
N PHE A 72 -10.55 -7.42 2.28
CA PHE A 72 -9.62 -6.44 1.71
C PHE A 72 -9.30 -6.64 0.23
N MET A 73 -9.35 -7.87 -0.28
CA MET A 73 -8.92 -8.20 -1.65
C MET A 73 -10.09 -8.44 -2.61
N ASN A 74 -11.20 -9.02 -2.13
CA ASN A 74 -12.33 -9.39 -2.97
C ASN A 74 -13.47 -8.36 -2.92
N GLU A 75 -13.63 -7.67 -1.78
CA GLU A 75 -14.63 -6.62 -1.58
C GLU A 75 -13.95 -5.23 -1.56
N PRO A 76 -14.19 -4.36 -2.56
CA PRO A 76 -13.63 -3.01 -2.53
C PRO A 76 -14.29 -2.20 -1.41
N THR A 77 -13.47 -1.56 -0.57
CA THR A 77 -13.95 -0.62 0.45
C THR A 77 -13.79 0.81 -0.06
N GLU A 78 -14.85 1.61 -0.04
CA GLU A 78 -14.72 3.02 -0.40
C GLU A 78 -14.09 3.86 0.72
N VAL A 79 -13.15 4.72 0.34
CA VAL A 79 -12.57 5.76 1.19
C VAL A 79 -12.57 7.08 0.41
N ASP A 80 -13.32 8.06 0.89
CA ASP A 80 -13.46 9.39 0.26
C ASP A 80 -13.88 9.33 -1.22
N GLY A 81 -14.79 8.39 -1.56
CA GLY A 81 -15.24 8.16 -2.94
C GLY A 81 -14.19 7.50 -3.84
N VAL A 82 -13.17 6.89 -3.25
CA VAL A 82 -12.15 6.11 -3.94
C VAL A 82 -12.30 4.64 -3.52
N PRO A 83 -12.56 3.71 -4.46
CA PRO A 83 -12.56 2.29 -4.14
C PRO A 83 -11.14 1.84 -3.82
N LEU A 84 -10.95 1.34 -2.59
CA LEU A 84 -9.72 0.73 -2.14
C LEU A 84 -9.82 -0.78 -2.25
N ARG A 85 -8.85 -1.38 -2.94
CA ARG A 85 -8.69 -2.83 -3.02
C ARG A 85 -7.24 -3.20 -2.76
N VAL A 86 -7.02 -4.15 -1.88
CA VAL A 86 -5.70 -4.68 -1.59
C VAL A 86 -5.33 -5.71 -2.64
N THR A 87 -4.18 -5.56 -3.28
CA THR A 87 -3.66 -6.50 -4.28
C THR A 87 -2.25 -6.94 -3.93
N LYS A 88 -1.89 -8.17 -4.33
CA LYS A 88 -0.54 -8.69 -4.15
C LYS A 88 0.33 -8.24 -5.32
N MET A 89 1.56 -7.78 -5.03
CA MET A 89 2.55 -7.63 -6.07
C MET A 89 3.07 -9.01 -6.48
N THR A 90 2.87 -9.35 -7.74
CA THR A 90 3.38 -10.58 -8.37
C THR A 90 4.19 -10.22 -9.60
N GLY A 91 5.12 -11.08 -10.00
CA GLY A 91 5.96 -10.84 -11.17
C GLY A 91 7.02 -11.91 -11.38
N GLU A 92 7.63 -11.84 -12.55
CA GLU A 92 8.73 -12.68 -12.99
C GLU A 92 10.09 -12.00 -12.74
N PRO A 93 11.20 -12.76 -12.65
CA PRO A 93 12.53 -12.17 -12.54
C PRO A 93 12.80 -11.16 -13.65
N GLY A 94 13.17 -9.93 -13.27
CA GLY A 94 13.39 -8.83 -14.21
C GLY A 94 12.23 -7.83 -14.30
N ASP A 95 11.02 -8.21 -13.90
CA ASP A 95 9.87 -7.30 -13.89
C ASP A 95 10.11 -6.10 -12.97
N VAL A 96 9.53 -4.97 -13.35
CA VAL A 96 9.59 -3.73 -12.60
C VAL A 96 8.19 -3.14 -12.46
N ILE A 97 7.77 -2.88 -11.23
CA ILE A 97 6.56 -2.10 -10.94
C ILE A 97 6.96 -0.68 -10.53
N LEU A 98 6.52 0.27 -11.35
CA LEU A 98 6.60 1.70 -11.05
C LEU A 98 5.34 2.12 -10.29
N CYS A 99 5.53 2.93 -9.25
CA CYS A 99 4.43 3.36 -8.38
C CYS A 99 4.55 4.85 -8.15
N HIS A 100 3.41 5.52 -8.04
CA HIS A 100 3.34 6.90 -7.60
C HIS A 100 3.98 7.07 -6.20
N PRO A 101 4.72 8.15 -5.88
CA PRO A 101 5.42 8.28 -4.59
C PRO A 101 4.52 8.16 -3.35
N PHE A 102 3.25 8.55 -3.48
CA PHE A 102 2.25 8.48 -2.41
C PHE A 102 1.36 7.24 -2.45
N PHE A 103 1.69 6.24 -3.28
CA PHE A 103 0.92 4.99 -3.30
C PHE A 103 1.04 4.25 -1.95
N TRP A 104 -0.03 3.54 -1.59
CA TRP A 104 -0.06 2.78 -0.36
C TRP A 104 0.45 1.36 -0.59
N HIS A 105 1.36 0.92 0.29
CA HIS A 105 1.83 -0.45 0.34
C HIS A 105 2.16 -0.85 1.76
N MET A 106 2.07 -2.15 1.99
CA MET A 106 2.35 -2.78 3.28
C MET A 106 3.06 -4.12 3.07
N THR A 107 3.71 -4.61 4.11
CA THR A 107 4.33 -5.93 4.08
C THR A 107 3.31 -7.03 4.32
N SER A 108 3.52 -8.17 3.66
CA SER A 108 2.81 -9.42 3.89
C SER A 108 3.79 -10.55 4.19
N SER A 109 3.32 -11.56 4.91
CA SER A 109 4.05 -12.82 5.06
C SER A 109 4.08 -13.56 3.73
N ASN A 110 5.19 -14.26 3.47
CA ASN A 110 5.27 -15.22 2.39
C ASN A 110 4.56 -16.51 2.83
N GLY A 111 3.53 -16.92 2.10
CA GLY A 111 2.77 -18.15 2.36
C GLY A 111 3.22 -19.36 1.54
N LEU A 112 4.25 -19.21 0.69
CA LEU A 112 4.77 -20.28 -0.14
C LEU A 112 6.00 -20.94 0.52
N ASP A 113 6.34 -22.14 0.04
CA ASP A 113 7.46 -22.97 0.48
C ASP A 113 8.81 -22.54 -0.10
N TYR A 114 8.84 -21.52 -0.95
CA TYR A 114 10.06 -20.93 -1.51
C TYR A 114 10.11 -19.40 -1.30
N PRO A 115 11.31 -18.81 -1.23
CA PRO A 115 11.47 -17.38 -0.99
C PRO A 115 11.15 -16.53 -2.22
N GLY A 116 10.57 -15.34 -1.98
CA GLY A 116 10.46 -14.26 -2.96
C GLY A 116 11.52 -13.17 -2.74
N PHE A 117 12.33 -12.88 -3.76
CA PHE A 117 13.34 -11.84 -3.75
C PHE A 117 12.90 -10.62 -4.57
N MET A 118 12.85 -9.47 -3.89
CA MET A 118 12.43 -8.20 -4.46
C MET A 118 13.28 -7.07 -3.88
N ARG A 119 13.61 -6.08 -4.72
CA ARG A 119 14.23 -4.83 -4.27
C ARG A 119 13.28 -3.68 -4.42
N THR A 120 13.20 -2.88 -3.37
CA THR A 120 12.52 -1.60 -3.37
C THR A 120 13.53 -0.48 -3.53
N LYS A 121 13.18 0.51 -4.34
CA LYS A 121 13.95 1.76 -4.47
C LYS A 121 13.00 2.93 -4.65
N ASP A 122 13.22 3.98 -3.89
CA ASP A 122 12.48 5.23 -4.04
C ASP A 122 12.83 5.85 -5.39
N VAL A 123 11.80 6.24 -6.13
CA VAL A 123 11.96 7.05 -7.34
C VAL A 123 11.97 8.49 -6.88
N LYS A 124 13.12 9.15 -6.99
CA LYS A 124 13.21 10.60 -6.73
C LYS A 124 12.55 11.32 -7.90
N MET A 125 11.59 12.19 -7.62
CA MET A 125 11.17 13.18 -8.59
C MET A 125 12.34 14.16 -8.80
N LYS A 126 12.58 14.58 -10.04
CA LYS A 126 13.46 15.72 -10.30
C LYS A 126 12.74 16.98 -9.81
N ASP A 127 13.51 17.86 -9.17
CA ASP A 127 13.06 19.19 -8.77
C ASP A 127 12.62 20.03 -9.98
#